data_AF-A0A554MIV2-F1
#
_entry.id   AF-A0A554MIV2-F1
#
_cell.length_a   1.000
_cell.length_b   1.000
_cell.length_c   1.000
_cell.angle_alpha   90.00
_cell.angle_beta   90.00
_cell.angle_gamma   90.00
#
_symmetry.space_group_name_H-M   'P 1'
#
loop_
_entity.id
_entity.type
_entity.pdbx_description
1 polymer ?
#
loop_
_entity_poly.entity_id
_entity_poly.type
_entity_poly.pdbx_seq_one_letter_code
_entity_poly.pdbx_strand_id
1 'polypeptide(L)'
;MKSVSWWQKALSDGATRKFPNSGWSHTDRLASIEEQLEDVKASFKVESGELQSDDHAHQDPNHRIGALIADILILAEERNADIESELEKVLAWFEGRI
;
A
#
# COMPACT_ATOMS: atom_id res chain seq x y z
N MET A 1 0.02 -20.73 -1.42
CA MET A 1 -0.02 -19.28 -1.72
C MET A 1 -0.27 -18.54 -0.41
N LYS A 2 0.28 -17.34 -0.20
CA LYS A 2 0.02 -16.55 1.02
C LYS A 2 -1.32 -15.82 0.86
N SER A 3 -2.15 -15.77 1.91
CA SER A 3 -3.41 -15.02 1.91
C SER A 3 -3.18 -13.51 2.07
N VAL A 4 -4.21 -12.70 1.81
CA VAL A 4 -4.16 -11.24 2.05
C VAL A 4 -3.99 -10.96 3.54
N SER A 5 -4.74 -11.68 4.37
CA SER A 5 -4.64 -11.64 5.84
C SER A 5 -3.21 -11.93 6.34
N TRP A 6 -2.49 -12.87 5.70
CA TRP A 6 -1.09 -13.12 6.02
C TRP A 6 -0.20 -11.90 5.71
N TRP A 7 -0.41 -11.27 4.56
CA TRP A 7 0.36 -10.09 4.15
C TRP A 7 0.10 -8.89 5.06
N GLN A 8 -1.15 -8.61 5.43
CA GLN A 8 -1.52 -7.56 6.39
C GLN A 8 -0.69 -7.68 7.67
N LYS A 9 -0.72 -8.85 8.31
CA LYS A 9 0.01 -9.12 9.54
C LYS A 9 1.52 -9.01 9.34
N ALA A 10 2.06 -9.66 8.30
CA ALA A 10 3.50 -9.72 8.09
C ALA A 10 4.11 -8.34 7.80
N LEU A 11 3.40 -7.48 7.07
CA LEU A 11 3.81 -6.12 6.75
C LEU A 11 3.70 -5.20 7.98
N SER A 12 2.61 -5.29 8.74
CA SER A 12 2.44 -4.54 10.00
C SER A 12 3.52 -4.89 11.04
N ASP A 13 3.78 -6.19 11.23
CA ASP A 13 4.87 -6.67 12.08
C ASP A 13 6.24 -6.19 11.57
N GLY A 14 6.42 -6.18 10.25
CA GLY A 14 7.62 -5.66 9.59
C GLY A 14 7.84 -4.17 9.86
N ALA A 15 6.79 -3.37 9.72
CA ALA A 15 6.81 -1.94 9.98
C ALA A 15 7.13 -1.65 11.45
N THR A 16 6.50 -2.38 12.38
CA THR A 16 6.77 -2.25 13.82
C THR A 16 8.21 -2.59 14.18
N ARG A 17 8.79 -3.63 13.57
CA ARG A 17 10.21 -3.97 13.77
C ARG A 17 11.17 -2.93 13.19
N LYS A 18 10.85 -2.38 12.02
CA LYS A 18 11.70 -1.40 11.33
C LYS A 18 11.63 -0.02 12.00
N PHE A 19 10.46 0.36 12.49
CA PHE A 19 10.18 1.65 13.10
C PHE A 19 9.57 1.46 14.50
N PRO A 20 10.36 0.95 15.47
CA PRO A 20 9.87 0.72 16.81
C PRO A 20 9.47 2.05 17.45
N ASN A 21 8.33 2.07 18.15
CA ASN A 21 7.79 3.26 18.81
C ASN A 21 7.56 4.45 17.87
N SER A 22 7.21 4.20 16.59
CA SER A 22 6.98 5.27 15.63
C SER A 22 5.93 6.29 16.10
N GLY A 23 4.97 5.86 16.93
CA GLY A 23 3.87 6.71 17.40
C GLY A 23 2.93 7.15 16.27
N TRP A 24 3.01 6.50 15.11
CA TRP A 24 2.21 6.86 13.95
C TRP A 24 0.74 6.69 14.26
N SER A 25 -0.01 7.76 14.01
CA SER A 25 -1.46 7.73 14.00
C SER A 25 -1.98 7.21 12.66
N HIS A 26 -3.28 6.88 12.61
CA HIS A 26 -3.92 6.59 11.33
C HIS A 26 -3.80 7.75 10.33
N THR A 27 -3.76 9.00 10.80
CA THR A 27 -3.58 10.17 9.93
C THR A 27 -2.19 10.20 9.31
N ASP A 28 -1.15 9.87 10.08
CA ASP A 28 0.23 9.78 9.56
C ASP A 28 0.33 8.65 8.52
N ARG A 29 -0.33 7.52 8.77
CA ARG A 29 -0.42 6.43 7.80
C ARG A 29 -1.14 6.85 6.51
N LEU A 30 -2.23 7.62 6.61
CA LEU A 30 -2.92 8.15 5.43
C LEU A 30 -2.04 9.12 4.64
N ALA A 31 -1.29 9.99 5.30
CA ALA A 31 -0.32 10.86 4.64
C ALA A 31 0.77 10.06 3.90
N SER A 32 1.29 8.98 4.52
CA SER A 32 2.24 8.07 3.87
C SER A 32 1.65 7.40 2.62
N ILE A 33 0.37 7.00 2.65
CA ILE A 33 -0.35 6.45 1.49
C ILE A 33 -0.44 7.49 0.36
N GLU A 34 -0.72 8.75 0.68
CA GLU A 34 -0.76 9.84 -0.30
C GLU A 34 0.61 10.05 -0.95
N GLU A 35 1.69 10.08 -0.15
CA GLU A 35 3.06 10.18 -0.65
C GLU A 35 3.42 8.99 -1.56
N GLN A 36 3.13 7.76 -1.14
CA GLN A 36 3.37 6.57 -1.97
C GLN A 36 2.55 6.57 -3.27
N LEU A 37 1.36 7.16 -3.27
CA LEU A 37 0.58 7.31 -4.50
C LEU A 37 1.24 8.33 -5.45
N GLU A 38 1.81 9.43 -4.94
CA GLU A 38 2.58 10.36 -5.77
C GLU A 38 3.86 9.71 -6.32
N ASP A 39 4.55 8.88 -5.54
CA ASP A 39 5.71 8.11 -6.00
C ASP A 39 5.33 7.17 -7.16
N VAL A 40 4.18 6.48 -7.07
CA VAL A 40 3.66 5.63 -8.16
C VAL A 40 3.41 6.47 -9.41
N LYS A 41 2.74 7.62 -9.29
CA LYS A 41 2.48 8.52 -10.43
C LYS A 41 3.78 9.02 -11.06
N ALA A 42 4.77 9.40 -10.25
CA ALA A 42 6.07 9.84 -10.74
C ALA A 42 6.80 8.70 -11.47
N SER A 43 6.77 7.49 -10.92
CA SER A 43 7.40 6.32 -11.55
C SER A 43 6.80 5.98 -12.92
N PHE A 44 5.49 6.11 -13.10
CA PHE A 44 4.85 5.92 -14.42
C PHE A 44 5.26 6.99 -15.42
N LYS A 45 5.43 8.24 -14.99
CA LYS A 45 5.92 9.31 -15.86
C LYS A 45 7.37 9.11 -16.28
N VAL A 46 8.20 8.53 -15.40
CA VAL A 46 9.57 8.13 -15.73
C VAL A 46 9.56 6.98 -16.72
N GLU A 47 8.75 5.94 -16.48
CA GLU A 47 8.60 4.79 -17.37
C GLU A 47 8.10 5.19 -18.77
N SER A 48 7.15 6.13 -18.86
CA SER A 48 6.63 6.63 -20.14
C SER A 48 7.55 7.65 -20.83
N GLY A 49 8.60 8.12 -20.15
CA GLY A 49 9.53 9.14 -20.66
C GLY A 49 9.02 10.57 -20.58
N GLU A 50 7.90 10.81 -19.90
CA GLU A 50 7.33 12.15 -19.64
C GLU A 50 8.12 12.94 -18.59
N LEU A 51 8.86 12.24 -17.71
CA LEU A 51 9.67 12.82 -16.65
C LEU A 51 11.06 12.19 -16.66
N GLN A 52 12.10 13.01 -16.51
CA GLN A 52 13.42 12.54 -16.11
C GLN A 52 13.58 12.76 -14.61
N SER A 53 13.95 11.70 -13.90
CA SER A 53 14.22 11.74 -12.46
C SER A 53 15.33 10.78 -12.15
N ASP A 54 16.25 11.18 -11.27
CA ASP A 54 17.33 10.33 -10.76
C ASP A 54 16.96 9.69 -9.40
N ASP A 55 15.75 9.94 -8.90
CA ASP A 55 15.28 9.33 -7.65
C ASP A 55 15.05 7.83 -7.86
N HIS A 56 15.70 7.02 -7.02
CA HIS A 56 15.55 5.57 -7.00
C HIS A 56 14.11 5.12 -6.78
N ALA A 57 13.29 5.90 -6.06
CA ALA A 57 11.88 5.60 -5.87
C ALA A 57 11.13 5.57 -7.21
N HIS A 58 11.51 6.40 -8.18
CA HIS A 58 10.81 6.51 -9.46
C HIS A 58 11.27 5.51 -10.53
N GLN A 59 12.33 4.73 -10.27
CA GLN A 59 12.92 3.83 -11.28
C GLN A 59 12.29 2.43 -11.34
N ASP A 60 11.45 2.07 -10.37
CA ASP A 60 10.79 0.76 -10.31
C ASP A 60 9.29 0.92 -9.97
N PRO A 61 8.43 1.11 -10.99
CA PRO A 61 7.00 1.33 -10.77
C PRO A 61 6.32 0.16 -10.05
N ASN A 62 6.72 -1.08 -10.34
CA ASN A 62 6.13 -2.26 -9.71
C ASN A 62 6.47 -2.32 -8.21
N HIS A 63 7.70 -1.99 -7.84
CA HIS A 63 8.07 -1.88 -6.43
C HIS A 63 7.30 -0.76 -5.72
N ARG A 64 7.06 0.39 -6.39
CA ARG A 64 6.23 1.47 -5.82
C ARG A 64 4.78 1.05 -5.59
N ILE A 65 4.17 0.34 -6.54
CA ILE A 65 2.84 -0.24 -6.34
C ILE A 65 2.86 -1.18 -5.11
N GLY A 66 3.90 -2.00 -4.98
CA GLY A 66 4.09 -2.86 -3.81
C GLY A 66 4.17 -2.09 -2.48
N ALA A 67 4.88 -0.96 -2.47
CA ALA A 67 5.01 -0.09 -1.29
C ALA A 67 3.68 0.57 -0.92
N LEU A 68 2.93 1.09 -1.90
CA LEU A 68 1.59 1.64 -1.71
C LEU A 68 0.62 0.60 -1.13
N ILE A 69 0.59 -0.61 -1.71
CA ILE A 69 -0.23 -1.71 -1.19
C ILE A 69 0.18 -2.04 0.25
N ALA A 70 1.48 -2.02 0.56
CA ALA A 70 1.94 -2.32 1.90
C ALA A 70 1.40 -1.33 2.94
N ASP A 71 1.44 -0.02 2.66
CA ASP A 71 0.88 0.99 3.57
C ASP A 71 -0.63 0.84 3.77
N ILE A 72 -1.37 0.51 2.72
CA ILE A 72 -2.82 0.25 2.82
C ILE A 72 -3.10 -0.99 3.69
N LEU A 73 -2.33 -2.06 3.52
CA LEU A 73 -2.50 -3.29 4.31
C LEU A 73 -2.08 -3.09 5.78
N ILE A 74 -1.07 -2.26 6.05
CA ILE A 74 -0.69 -1.88 7.41
C ILE A 74 -1.83 -1.09 8.07
N LEU A 75 -2.39 -0.08 7.39
CA LEU A 75 -3.54 0.67 7.89
C LEU A 75 -4.73 -0.26 8.20
N ALA A 76 -4.98 -1.23 7.33
CA ALA A 76 -6.05 -2.19 7.52
C ALA A 76 -5.82 -3.08 8.77
N GLU A 77 -4.60 -3.55 8.99
CA GLU A 77 -4.24 -4.30 10.21
C GLU A 77 -4.39 -3.44 11.47
N GLU A 78 -3.93 -2.18 11.43
CA GLU A 78 -4.09 -1.21 12.54
C GLU A 78 -5.57 -0.96 12.88
N ARG A 79 -6.44 -1.03 11.86
CA ARG A 79 -7.91 -0.91 11.98
C ARG A 79 -8.60 -2.23 12.32
N ASN A 80 -7.86 -3.34 12.44
CA ASN A 80 -8.37 -4.69 12.63
C ASN A 80 -9.44 -5.07 11.58
N ALA A 81 -9.19 -4.68 10.32
CA ALA A 81 -10.08 -4.95 9.19
C ALA A 81 -9.72 -6.27 8.51
N ASP A 82 -10.73 -7.10 8.25
CA ASP A 82 -10.61 -8.32 7.44
C ASP A 82 -10.72 -7.96 5.96
N ILE A 83 -9.58 -7.63 5.35
CA ILE A 83 -9.54 -7.16 3.95
C ILE A 83 -9.89 -8.27 2.98
N GLU A 84 -9.66 -9.54 3.32
CA GLU A 84 -10.03 -10.65 2.45
C GLU A 84 -11.56 -10.69 2.28
N SER A 85 -12.32 -10.60 3.37
CA SER A 85 -13.77 -10.46 3.35
C SER A 85 -14.26 -9.17 2.69
N GLU A 86 -13.59 -8.02 2.90
CA GLU A 86 -13.99 -6.76 2.25
C GLU A 86 -13.73 -6.79 0.73
N LEU A 87 -12.65 -7.42 0.27
CA LEU A 87 -12.37 -7.59 -1.15
C LEU A 87 -13.41 -8.47 -1.84
N GLU A 88 -13.92 -9.52 -1.17
CA GLU A 88 -15.03 -10.32 -1.69
C GLU A 88 -16.30 -9.49 -1.90
N LYS A 89 -16.60 -8.56 -0.98
CA LYS A 89 -17.73 -7.63 -1.12
C LYS A 89 -17.51 -6.67 -2.28
N VAL A 90 -16.32 -6.08 -2.39
CA VAL A 90 -15.97 -5.18 -3.50
C VAL A 90 -16.07 -5.91 -4.84
N LEU A 91 -15.60 -7.15 -4.92
CA LEU A 91 -15.74 -7.99 -6.12
C LEU A 91 -17.21 -8.25 -6.44
N ALA A 92 -18.03 -8.62 -5.44
CA ALA A 92 -19.45 -8.83 -5.63
C ALA A 92 -20.15 -7.58 -6.20
N TRP A 93 -19.74 -6.37 -5.78
CA TRP A 93 -20.23 -5.11 -6.34
C TRP A 93 -19.86 -4.93 -7.81
N PHE A 94 -18.59 -5.16 -8.18
CA PHE A 94 -18.14 -5.09 -9.57
C PHE A 94 -18.89 -6.08 -10.48
N GLU A 95 -19.30 -7.23 -9.93
CA GLU A 95 -20.04 -8.28 -10.64
C GLU A 95 -21.56 -8.07 -10.60
N GLY A 96 -22.07 -7.01 -9.97
CA GLY A 96 -23.49 -6.72 -9.85
C GLY A 96 -24.28 -7.73 -9.01
N ARG A 97 -23.61 -8.40 -8.06
CA ARG A 97 -24.21 -9.40 -7.15
C ARG A 97 -24.76 -8.80 -5.85
N ILE A 98 -24.56 -7.50 -5.62
CA ILE A 98 -25.05 -6.69 -4.50
C ILE A 98 -25.44 -5.30 -4.96
#